data_AF-A0A0B1T0S0-F1
#
_entry.id   AF-A0A0B1T0S0-F1
#
_cell.length_a   1.000
_cell.length_b   1.000
_cell.length_c   1.000
_cell.angle_alpha   90.00
_cell.angle_beta   90.00
_cell.angle_gamma   90.00
#
_symmetry.space_group_name_H-M   'P 1'
#
loop_
_entity.id
_entity.type
_entity.pdbx_description
1 polymer ?
#
loop_
_entity_poly.entity_id
_entity_poly.type
_entity_poly.pdbx_seq_one_letter_code
_entity_poly.pdbx_strand_id
1 'polypeptide(L)'
;LTLDINKRVYNHRPGSCRQVEGVVYGSEDIALIEDEGIAFVTSGLIHLLGRGKDVKGQIFLYDFSQKGPYKVVPVKINGHYDKNNFHPHGISHFMRSDGGIRLFVINHSKKFEHSVMVFDWDRKSKELNLVRIIKDDKFIRPNDLAAISDNAFILTNDGSAQTTFTSFIEELLMIPTGSVVYYDGKASSWLIAKTRTPNGIFLHPDRKHLVVSHASAERISIYGLKKNYHSVSHVLDIPLLTLTDNVFVDKDGVIWTGAHPVLKETMRHLTDCENLKINASSQVLRITLSKDFKSYEVTEPFTDDGRFASGSSAAVTFKNQLLIGTVCRQLVHCYISPETVATS
;
A
#
# COMPACT_ATOMS: atom_id res chain seq x y z
N LEU A 1 -9.51 9.80 -22.84
CA LEU A 1 -8.12 9.30 -22.78
C LEU A 1 -8.01 8.08 -21.83
N THR A 2 -9.06 7.27 -21.72
CA THR A 2 -9.47 6.67 -20.42
C THR A 2 -9.10 5.21 -20.19
N LEU A 3 -8.34 4.57 -21.09
CA LEU A 3 -7.98 3.14 -20.97
C LEU A 3 -6.54 2.81 -21.43
N ASP A 4 -5.70 3.83 -21.65
CA ASP A 4 -4.29 3.61 -22.03
C ASP A 4 -4.09 2.69 -23.25
N ILE A 5 -5.00 2.75 -24.23
CA ILE A 5 -5.01 1.81 -25.37
C ILE A 5 -3.65 1.78 -26.09
N ASN A 6 -3.02 2.95 -26.21
CA ASN A 6 -1.73 3.15 -26.88
C ASN A 6 -0.53 3.22 -25.93
N LYS A 7 -0.74 3.22 -24.60
CA LYS A 7 0.36 3.26 -23.65
C LYS A 7 1.08 1.92 -23.67
N ARG A 8 2.40 1.98 -23.58
CA ARG A 8 3.31 0.83 -23.54
C ARG A 8 4.36 1.13 -22.48
N VAL A 9 4.88 0.07 -21.89
CA VAL A 9 5.97 0.15 -20.93
C VAL A 9 7.26 -0.36 -21.56
N TYR A 10 8.38 0.22 -21.14
CA TYR A 10 9.72 -0.24 -21.51
C TYR A 10 10.37 -0.84 -20.27
N ASN A 11 10.72 -2.11 -20.34
CA ASN A 11 11.29 -2.81 -19.21
C ASN A 11 12.65 -2.20 -18.85
N HIS A 12 12.81 -1.78 -17.60
CA HIS A 12 14.09 -1.43 -17.02
C HIS A 12 14.07 -1.70 -15.53
N ARG A 13 15.25 -1.90 -14.96
CA ARG A 13 15.43 -2.26 -13.57
C ARG A 13 16.58 -1.44 -13.00
N PRO A 14 16.53 -1.10 -11.71
CA PRO A 14 17.57 -0.29 -11.08
C PRO A 14 18.83 -1.12 -10.75
N GLY A 15 18.79 -2.43 -11.02
CA GLY A 15 19.89 -3.33 -10.75
C GLY A 15 19.44 -4.79 -10.88
N SER A 16 20.15 -5.68 -10.18
CA SER A 16 19.77 -7.09 -10.12
C SER A 16 18.47 -7.26 -9.33
N CYS A 17 17.45 -7.83 -9.97
CA CYS A 17 16.17 -8.14 -9.34
C CYS A 17 15.89 -9.65 -9.31
N ARG A 18 15.23 -10.10 -8.24
CA ARG A 18 14.81 -11.48 -8.00
C ARG A 18 13.41 -11.50 -7.38
N GLN A 19 12.57 -12.44 -7.82
CA GLN A 19 11.34 -12.77 -7.10
C GLN A 19 11.71 -13.39 -5.74
N VAL A 20 10.99 -12.99 -4.70
CA VAL A 20 11.15 -13.48 -3.34
C VAL A 20 10.31 -14.75 -3.16
N GLU A 21 10.93 -15.81 -2.64
CA GLU A 21 10.23 -17.07 -2.41
C GLU A 21 9.22 -16.97 -1.27
N GLY A 22 8.04 -17.57 -1.44
CA GLY A 22 7.01 -17.73 -0.40
C GLY A 22 5.71 -16.99 -0.67
N VAL A 23 5.74 -15.83 -1.33
CA VAL A 23 4.53 -15.08 -1.71
C VAL A 23 4.09 -15.45 -3.12
N VAL A 24 2.89 -16.01 -3.26
CA VAL A 24 2.30 -16.36 -4.56
C VAL A 24 0.89 -15.80 -4.78
N TYR A 25 0.25 -15.28 -3.73
CA TYR A 25 -1.12 -14.74 -3.76
C TYR A 25 -1.20 -13.25 -3.39
N GLY A 26 -0.18 -12.47 -3.73
CA GLY A 26 -0.14 -11.03 -3.48
C GLY A 26 0.78 -10.65 -2.35
N SER A 27 1.42 -9.51 -2.53
CA SER A 27 2.23 -8.78 -1.55
C SER A 27 1.77 -7.33 -1.62
N GLU A 28 0.50 -7.12 -1.30
CA GLU A 28 -0.23 -5.93 -1.74
C GLU A 28 0.31 -4.67 -1.07
N ASP A 29 0.57 -4.72 0.23
CA ASP A 29 1.18 -3.62 0.96
C ASP A 29 2.33 -4.08 1.88
N ILE A 30 3.20 -3.14 2.24
CA ILE A 30 4.47 -3.38 2.93
C ILE A 30 4.72 -2.32 4.01
N ALA A 31 4.72 -2.74 5.28
CA ALA A 31 5.17 -1.91 6.40
C ALA A 31 6.63 -2.22 6.75
N LEU A 32 7.54 -1.29 6.44
CA LEU A 32 8.97 -1.39 6.78
C LEU A 32 9.27 -0.77 8.15
N ILE A 33 9.82 -1.57 9.06
CA ILE A 33 10.45 -1.09 10.29
C ILE A 33 11.90 -0.70 9.94
N GLU A 34 12.09 0.56 9.53
CA GLU A 34 13.37 1.03 8.99
C GLU A 34 14.55 0.85 9.95
N ASP A 35 14.36 1.01 11.26
CA ASP A 35 15.46 0.84 12.23
C ASP A 35 15.94 -0.61 12.36
N GLU A 36 15.11 -1.57 11.98
CA GLU A 36 15.39 -3.00 12.11
C GLU A 36 15.70 -3.67 10.77
N GLY A 37 15.37 -3.04 9.64
CA GLY A 37 15.48 -3.67 8.32
C GLY A 37 14.55 -4.87 8.17
N ILE A 38 13.38 -4.80 8.82
CA ILE A 38 12.35 -5.84 8.81
C ILE A 38 11.09 -5.25 8.18
N ALA A 39 10.50 -5.96 7.22
CA ALA A 39 9.23 -5.58 6.62
C ALA A 39 8.14 -6.62 6.88
N PHE A 40 6.93 -6.14 7.13
CA PHE A 40 5.71 -6.94 7.13
C PHE A 40 5.02 -6.76 5.78
N VAL A 41 4.60 -7.88 5.18
CA VAL A 41 3.98 -7.90 3.84
C VAL A 41 2.61 -8.54 3.94
N THR A 42 1.56 -7.85 3.51
CA THR A 42 0.19 -8.39 3.48
C THR A 42 -0.03 -9.23 2.24
N SER A 43 -0.75 -10.35 2.39
CA SER A 43 -0.93 -11.32 1.32
C SER A 43 -2.29 -11.97 1.37
N GLY A 44 -2.77 -12.46 0.22
CA GLY A 44 -4.04 -13.16 0.12
C GLY A 44 -5.26 -12.25 0.29
N LEU A 45 -5.14 -10.99 -0.15
CA LEU A 45 -6.23 -10.03 -0.18
C LEU A 45 -7.44 -10.60 -0.92
N ILE A 46 -8.62 -10.44 -0.32
CA ILE A 46 -9.93 -10.57 -0.95
C ILE A 46 -10.67 -9.27 -0.67
N HIS A 47 -11.10 -8.58 -1.73
CA HIS A 47 -11.77 -7.28 -1.63
C HIS A 47 -13.10 -7.33 -2.40
N LEU A 48 -13.24 -6.57 -3.50
CA LEU A 48 -14.48 -6.49 -4.31
C LEU A 48 -14.72 -7.73 -5.19
N LEU A 49 -13.64 -8.42 -5.57
CA LEU A 49 -13.69 -9.65 -6.33
C LEU A 49 -13.26 -10.81 -5.43
N GLY A 50 -14.02 -11.89 -5.48
CA GLY A 50 -13.63 -13.14 -4.85
C GLY A 50 -12.39 -13.72 -5.51
N ARG A 51 -11.63 -14.52 -4.76
CA ARG A 51 -10.45 -15.24 -5.26
C ARG A 51 -10.61 -16.75 -5.11
N GLY A 52 -9.67 -17.49 -5.70
CA GLY A 52 -9.63 -18.95 -5.62
C GLY A 52 -9.65 -19.48 -4.18
N LYS A 53 -10.14 -20.72 -4.01
CA LYS A 53 -10.30 -21.38 -2.69
C LYS A 53 -8.98 -21.55 -1.93
N ASP A 54 -7.86 -21.60 -2.65
CA ASP A 54 -6.52 -21.79 -2.08
C ASP A 54 -5.89 -20.49 -1.54
N VAL A 55 -6.50 -19.33 -1.85
CA VAL A 55 -6.04 -18.04 -1.36
C VAL A 55 -6.34 -17.92 0.13
N LYS A 56 -5.29 -17.71 0.92
CA LYS A 56 -5.34 -17.52 2.37
C LYS A 56 -4.73 -16.17 2.72
N GLY A 57 -5.45 -15.37 3.50
CA GLY A 57 -4.89 -14.13 4.01
C GLY A 57 -3.80 -14.40 5.04
N GLN A 58 -2.65 -13.75 4.86
CA GLN A 58 -1.47 -13.92 5.70
C GLN A 58 -0.70 -12.61 5.81
N ILE A 59 0.08 -12.47 6.89
CA ILE A 59 1.14 -11.47 7.00
C ILE A 59 2.46 -12.23 6.95
N PHE A 60 3.37 -11.76 6.11
CA PHE A 60 4.71 -12.31 5.95
C PHE A 60 5.76 -11.39 6.54
N LEU A 61 6.86 -11.97 7.02
CA LEU A 61 8.05 -11.26 7.46
C LEU A 61 9.13 -11.34 6.38
N TYR A 62 9.72 -10.20 6.06
CA TYR A 62 10.88 -10.08 5.20
C TYR A 62 12.04 -9.44 5.96
N ASP A 63 13.24 -10.03 5.87
CA ASP A 63 14.46 -9.52 6.50
C ASP A 63 15.45 -9.03 5.43
N PHE A 64 15.77 -7.74 5.44
CA PHE A 64 16.69 -7.13 4.46
C PHE A 64 18.17 -7.46 4.71
N SER A 65 18.51 -8.16 5.79
CA SER A 65 19.87 -8.66 6.04
C SER A 65 20.20 -9.96 5.28
N GLN A 66 19.20 -10.56 4.62
CA GLN A 66 19.38 -11.75 3.79
C GLN A 66 20.40 -11.53 2.67
N LYS A 67 21.28 -12.53 2.46
CA LYS A 67 22.29 -12.52 1.38
C LYS A 67 21.88 -13.35 0.14
N GLY A 68 20.63 -13.82 0.11
CA GLY A 68 20.07 -14.68 -0.96
C GLY A 68 20.22 -16.19 -0.67
N PRO A 69 19.32 -17.06 -1.19
CA PRO A 69 18.05 -16.74 -1.87
C PRO A 69 17.09 -15.97 -0.96
N TYR A 70 16.36 -15.00 -1.51
CA TYR A 70 15.45 -14.16 -0.73
C TYR A 70 14.13 -14.87 -0.49
N LYS A 71 13.71 -14.92 0.77
CA LYS A 71 12.47 -15.57 1.16
C LYS A 71 11.70 -14.70 2.15
N VAL A 72 10.39 -14.94 2.21
CA VAL A 72 9.55 -14.50 3.31
C VAL A 72 9.13 -15.68 4.18
N VAL A 73 8.75 -15.39 5.42
CA VAL A 73 8.22 -16.38 6.36
C VAL A 73 6.84 -15.93 6.84
N PRO A 74 5.80 -16.79 6.81
CA PRO A 74 4.50 -16.41 7.34
C PRO A 74 4.59 -16.17 8.84
N VAL A 75 4.01 -15.07 9.30
CA VAL A 75 4.01 -14.68 10.71
C VAL A 75 2.85 -15.35 11.43
N LYS A 76 3.14 -16.01 12.55
CA LYS A 76 2.10 -16.55 13.43
C LYS A 76 1.39 -15.42 14.15
N ILE A 77 0.06 -15.44 14.10
CA ILE A 77 -0.82 -14.50 14.80
C ILE A 77 -1.43 -15.22 16.01
N ASN A 78 -1.20 -14.68 17.20
CA ASN A 78 -1.78 -15.13 18.46
C ASN A 78 -3.03 -14.31 18.79
N GLY A 79 -4.03 -14.96 19.38
CA GLY A 79 -5.29 -14.34 19.78
C GLY A 79 -6.52 -14.91 19.05
N HIS A 80 -7.70 -14.42 19.41
CA HIS A 80 -8.98 -14.90 18.91
C HIS A 80 -9.48 -14.00 17.79
N TYR A 81 -9.54 -14.54 16.57
CA TYR A 81 -10.10 -13.88 15.39
C TYR A 81 -10.61 -14.94 14.40
N ASP A 82 -11.47 -14.53 13.46
CA ASP A 82 -11.96 -15.41 12.42
C ASP A 82 -10.93 -15.55 11.30
N LYS A 83 -10.16 -16.65 11.36
CA LYS A 83 -9.13 -16.98 10.37
C LYS A 83 -9.67 -17.18 8.95
N ASN A 84 -10.95 -17.54 8.79
CA ASN A 84 -11.56 -17.73 7.48
C ASN A 84 -11.97 -16.40 6.82
N ASN A 85 -12.03 -15.34 7.61
CA ASN A 85 -12.35 -13.97 7.20
C ASN A 85 -11.18 -13.01 7.50
N PHE A 86 -9.96 -13.54 7.52
CA PHE A 86 -8.74 -12.75 7.58
C PHE A 86 -8.16 -12.60 6.16
N HIS A 87 -8.31 -11.41 5.58
CA HIS A 87 -7.75 -11.01 4.29
C HIS A 87 -7.14 -9.62 4.48
N PRO A 88 -5.85 -9.54 4.87
CA PRO A 88 -5.20 -8.28 5.16
C PRO A 88 -4.98 -7.47 3.87
N HIS A 89 -5.08 -6.14 3.98
CA HIS A 89 -4.91 -5.17 2.90
C HIS A 89 -3.79 -4.18 3.28
N GLY A 90 -4.06 -2.88 3.35
CA GLY A 90 -3.10 -1.89 3.84
C GLY A 90 -2.64 -2.13 5.29
N ILE A 91 -1.36 -1.79 5.54
CA ILE A 91 -0.65 -2.04 6.78
C ILE A 91 0.24 -0.86 7.17
N SER A 92 0.18 -0.48 8.45
CA SER A 92 1.07 0.53 9.00
C SER A 92 1.54 0.16 10.39
N HIS A 93 2.55 0.88 10.87
CA HIS A 93 3.15 0.62 12.17
C HIS A 93 3.40 1.91 12.95
N PHE A 94 3.44 1.78 14.28
CA PHE A 94 3.81 2.83 15.20
C PHE A 94 4.87 2.33 16.19
N MET A 95 5.99 3.03 16.28
CA MET A 95 6.99 2.83 17.31
C MET A 95 6.50 3.48 18.62
N ARG A 96 6.24 2.66 19.63
CA ARG A 96 5.84 3.12 20.96
C ARG A 96 7.04 3.66 21.74
N SER A 97 6.75 4.49 22.74
CA SER A 97 7.79 5.10 23.60
C SER A 97 8.59 4.08 24.42
N ASP A 98 8.04 2.89 24.66
CA ASP A 98 8.72 1.76 25.30
C ASP A 98 9.55 0.90 24.31
N GLY A 99 9.65 1.33 23.06
CA GLY A 99 10.33 0.60 21.98
C GLY A 99 9.49 -0.54 21.39
N GLY A 100 8.26 -0.79 21.88
CA GLY A 100 7.35 -1.75 21.27
C GLY A 100 6.90 -1.31 19.87
N ILE A 101 6.62 -2.27 18.98
CA ILE A 101 6.02 -1.97 17.67
C ILE A 101 4.56 -2.40 17.71
N ARG A 102 3.68 -1.46 17.36
CA ARG A 102 2.27 -1.74 17.11
C ARG A 102 1.99 -1.68 15.63
N LEU A 103 1.29 -2.68 15.11
CA LEU A 103 0.85 -2.76 13.72
C LEU A 103 -0.66 -2.55 13.66
N PHE A 104 -1.09 -1.87 12.60
CA PHE A 104 -2.48 -1.64 12.24
C PHE A 104 -2.68 -2.21 10.85
N VAL A 105 -3.62 -3.13 10.70
CA VAL A 105 -3.82 -3.89 9.46
C VAL A 105 -5.28 -3.82 9.09
N ILE A 106 -5.59 -3.32 7.89
CA ILE A 106 -6.94 -3.38 7.34
C ILE A 106 -7.27 -4.83 7.04
N ASN A 107 -8.47 -5.25 7.41
CA ASN A 107 -8.96 -6.59 7.17
C ASN A 107 -10.34 -6.58 6.52
N HIS A 108 -10.50 -7.40 5.47
CA HIS A 108 -11.77 -7.61 4.77
C HIS A 108 -12.31 -9.02 5.02
N SER A 109 -13.61 -9.12 5.31
CA SER A 109 -14.32 -10.40 5.34
C SER A 109 -14.84 -10.80 3.96
N LYS A 110 -15.18 -12.07 3.77
CA LYS A 110 -15.84 -12.57 2.54
C LYS A 110 -17.25 -11.99 2.35
N LYS A 111 -17.83 -11.42 3.40
CA LYS A 111 -19.11 -10.70 3.36
C LYS A 111 -18.94 -9.21 3.06
N PHE A 112 -17.72 -8.78 2.69
CA PHE A 112 -17.38 -7.39 2.43
C PHE A 112 -17.59 -6.49 3.67
N GLU A 113 -17.31 -7.03 4.86
CA GLU A 113 -17.23 -6.25 6.10
C GLU A 113 -15.79 -5.85 6.37
N HIS A 114 -15.61 -4.72 7.04
CA HIS A 114 -14.32 -4.07 7.19
C HIS A 114 -13.95 -3.87 8.65
N SER A 115 -12.65 -3.96 8.94
CA SER A 115 -12.10 -3.70 10.27
C SER A 115 -10.63 -3.32 10.18
N VAL A 116 -10.13 -2.68 11.24
CA VAL A 116 -8.68 -2.51 11.47
C VAL A 116 -8.29 -3.43 12.62
N MET A 117 -7.41 -4.40 12.35
CA MET A 117 -6.84 -5.28 13.35
C MET A 117 -5.55 -4.68 13.89
N VAL A 118 -5.41 -4.64 15.21
CA VAL A 118 -4.26 -4.06 15.90
C VAL A 118 -3.45 -5.16 16.53
N PHE A 119 -2.15 -5.20 16.24
CA PHE A 119 -1.23 -6.21 16.74
C PHE A 119 -0.03 -5.58 17.45
N ASP A 120 0.50 -6.24 18.47
CA ASP A 120 1.83 -5.93 19.01
C ASP A 120 2.83 -6.97 18.47
N TRP A 121 3.97 -6.48 17.97
CA TRP A 121 5.06 -7.31 17.46
C TRP A 121 5.93 -7.84 18.60
N ASP A 122 6.05 -9.16 18.70
CA ASP A 122 7.01 -9.81 19.59
C ASP A 122 8.28 -10.18 18.82
N ARG A 123 9.32 -9.37 19.02
CA ARG A 123 10.65 -9.56 18.40
C ARG A 123 11.28 -10.90 18.75
N LYS A 124 11.04 -11.43 19.95
CA LYS A 124 11.71 -12.64 20.44
C LYS A 124 11.13 -13.88 19.78
N SER A 125 9.80 -13.98 19.75
CA SER A 125 9.11 -15.12 19.12
C SER A 125 8.94 -14.94 17.61
N LYS A 126 9.08 -13.72 17.10
CA LYS A 126 8.76 -13.32 15.73
C LYS A 126 7.28 -13.56 15.38
N GLU A 127 6.40 -13.26 16.33
CA GLU A 127 4.95 -13.45 16.23
C GLU A 127 4.19 -12.13 16.43
N LEU A 128 2.94 -12.09 15.95
CA LEU A 128 2.02 -10.97 16.16
C LEU A 128 0.99 -11.33 17.22
N ASN A 129 0.85 -10.49 18.23
CA ASN A 129 -0.15 -10.67 19.27
C ASN A 129 -1.33 -9.74 19.02
N LEU A 130 -2.51 -10.29 18.75
CA LEU A 130 -3.73 -9.50 18.54
C LEU A 130 -4.08 -8.73 19.83
N VAL A 131 -4.15 -7.41 19.69
CA VAL A 131 -4.53 -6.49 20.76
C VAL A 131 -6.03 -6.24 20.73
N ARG A 132 -6.56 -5.87 19.55
CA ARG A 132 -7.99 -5.59 19.33
C ARG A 132 -8.37 -5.55 17.86
N ILE A 133 -9.68 -5.59 17.60
CA ILE A 133 -10.27 -5.42 16.28
C ILE A 133 -11.20 -4.21 16.35
N ILE A 134 -11.00 -3.23 15.48
CA ILE A 134 -11.74 -1.97 15.45
C ILE A 134 -12.68 -2.01 14.24
N LYS A 135 -13.95 -1.70 14.48
CA LYS A 135 -14.98 -1.49 13.45
C LYS A 135 -15.59 -0.11 13.66
N ASP A 136 -15.94 0.56 12.58
CA ASP A 136 -16.60 1.87 12.60
C ASP A 136 -17.42 2.03 11.31
N ASP A 137 -18.56 2.69 11.39
CA ASP A 137 -19.45 2.93 10.24
C ASP A 137 -18.79 3.79 9.15
N LYS A 138 -17.72 4.52 9.48
CA LYS A 138 -16.94 5.30 8.49
C LYS A 138 -15.89 4.46 7.74
N PHE A 139 -15.70 3.19 8.10
CA PHE A 139 -14.84 2.26 7.35
C PHE A 139 -15.65 1.65 6.20
N ILE A 140 -16.00 2.49 5.22
CA ILE A 140 -16.94 2.17 4.15
C ILE A 140 -16.35 1.19 3.14
N ARG A 141 -15.08 1.41 2.76
CA ARG A 141 -14.31 0.56 1.85
C ARG A 141 -12.82 0.87 2.04
N PRO A 142 -12.25 0.52 3.21
CA PRO A 142 -10.92 0.94 3.57
C PRO A 142 -9.87 0.30 2.65
N ASN A 143 -8.86 1.08 2.27
CA ASN A 143 -7.82 0.65 1.37
C ASN A 143 -6.47 0.58 2.09
N ASP A 144 -5.99 1.72 2.59
CA ASP A 144 -4.76 1.83 3.37
C ASP A 144 -4.91 2.74 4.61
N LEU A 145 -3.94 2.71 5.53
CA LEU A 145 -3.90 3.55 6.72
C LEU A 145 -2.49 4.02 7.07
N ALA A 146 -2.40 5.16 7.75
CA ALA A 146 -1.19 5.68 8.38
C ALA A 146 -1.38 5.71 9.90
N ALA A 147 -0.54 4.97 10.63
CA ALA A 147 -0.57 4.98 12.09
C ALA A 147 -0.06 6.31 12.65
N ILE A 148 -0.81 6.91 13.58
CA ILE A 148 -0.47 8.21 14.21
C ILE A 148 0.06 8.00 15.63
N SER A 149 -0.54 7.07 16.37
CA SER A 149 -0.17 6.75 17.75
C SER A 149 -0.43 5.27 18.06
N ASP A 150 -0.34 4.89 19.33
CA ASP A 150 -0.69 3.56 19.81
C ASP A 150 -2.17 3.19 19.61
N ASN A 151 -3.03 4.19 19.41
CA ASN A 151 -4.47 4.00 19.27
C ASN A 151 -5.13 4.78 18.13
N ALA A 152 -4.43 5.72 17.50
CA ALA A 152 -4.98 6.56 16.44
C ALA A 152 -4.33 6.28 15.09
N PHE A 153 -5.12 6.40 14.02
CA PHE A 153 -4.67 6.25 12.64
C PHE A 153 -5.53 7.09 11.69
N ILE A 154 -4.99 7.40 10.51
CA ILE A 154 -5.75 7.97 9.40
C ILE A 154 -5.90 6.88 8.35
N LEU A 155 -7.08 6.73 7.78
CA LEU A 155 -7.45 5.66 6.86
C LEU A 155 -8.06 6.23 5.58
N THR A 156 -7.79 5.62 4.44
CA THR A 156 -8.45 5.92 3.17
C THR A 156 -9.58 4.93 2.92
N ASN A 157 -10.73 5.43 2.46
CA ASN A 157 -11.69 4.59 1.77
C ASN A 157 -11.60 4.88 0.28
N ASP A 158 -11.25 3.89 -0.53
CA ASP A 158 -11.06 4.06 -1.97
C ASP A 158 -12.38 4.30 -2.74
N GLY A 159 -13.52 4.20 -2.06
CA GLY A 159 -14.81 4.64 -2.58
C GLY A 159 -15.96 4.28 -1.65
N SER A 160 -17.16 4.22 -2.21
CA SER A 160 -18.38 3.98 -1.44
C SER A 160 -19.18 2.76 -1.91
N ALA A 161 -18.98 2.35 -3.15
CA ALA A 161 -19.71 1.24 -3.75
C ALA A 161 -19.41 -0.10 -3.05
N GLN A 162 -20.48 -0.81 -2.72
CA GLN A 162 -20.46 -2.07 -1.95
C GLN A 162 -20.55 -3.33 -2.84
N THR A 163 -20.54 -3.18 -4.17
CA THR A 163 -20.60 -4.31 -5.10
C THR A 163 -19.61 -4.10 -6.24
N THR A 164 -19.16 -5.18 -6.87
CA THR A 164 -18.27 -5.13 -8.04
C THR A 164 -18.86 -4.27 -9.17
N PHE A 165 -20.16 -4.42 -9.45
CA PHE A 165 -20.83 -3.68 -10.53
C PHE A 165 -20.90 -2.19 -10.22
N THR A 166 -21.35 -1.81 -9.02
CA THR A 166 -21.43 -0.39 -8.66
C THR A 166 -20.06 0.25 -8.52
N SER A 167 -19.05 -0.50 -8.08
CA SER A 167 -17.66 -0.02 -8.04
C SER A 167 -17.09 0.19 -9.44
N PHE A 168 -17.41 -0.70 -10.40
CA PHE A 168 -17.02 -0.50 -11.79
C PHE A 168 -17.64 0.79 -12.37
N ILE A 169 -18.92 1.07 -12.08
CA ILE A 169 -19.57 2.31 -12.50
C ILE A 169 -18.95 3.54 -11.83
N GLU A 170 -18.66 3.44 -10.52
CA GLU A 170 -17.99 4.51 -9.74
C GLU A 170 -16.64 4.90 -10.37
N GLU A 171 -15.83 3.89 -10.73
CA GLU A 171 -14.52 4.08 -11.36
C GLU A 171 -14.65 4.58 -12.81
N LEU A 172 -15.50 3.95 -13.62
CA LEU A 172 -15.72 4.34 -15.03
C LEU A 172 -16.19 5.78 -15.19
N LEU A 173 -17.05 6.25 -14.28
CA LEU A 173 -17.58 7.61 -14.27
C LEU A 173 -16.74 8.58 -13.42
N MET A 174 -15.62 8.12 -12.83
CA MET A 174 -14.71 8.91 -12.01
C MET A 174 -15.40 9.66 -10.87
N ILE A 175 -16.39 9.01 -10.23
CA ILE A 175 -17.22 9.63 -9.20
C ILE A 175 -16.39 9.74 -7.90
N PRO A 176 -16.24 10.95 -7.30
CA PRO A 176 -15.39 11.15 -6.13
C PRO A 176 -16.09 10.76 -4.83
N THR A 177 -16.37 9.46 -4.65
CA THR A 177 -17.05 8.94 -3.45
C THR A 177 -16.10 8.44 -2.37
N GLY A 178 -14.80 8.35 -2.66
CA GLY A 178 -13.77 7.99 -1.70
C GLY A 178 -13.60 9.04 -0.62
N SER A 179 -12.92 8.68 0.46
CA SER A 179 -12.81 9.54 1.65
C SER A 179 -11.55 9.25 2.45
N VAL A 180 -11.20 10.17 3.34
CA VAL A 180 -10.11 10.02 4.31
C VAL A 180 -10.67 10.25 5.71
N VAL A 181 -10.42 9.30 6.61
CA VAL A 181 -10.99 9.18 7.95
C VAL A 181 -9.89 9.24 8.99
N TYR A 182 -10.06 10.04 10.03
CA TYR A 182 -9.22 9.99 11.22
C TYR A 182 -9.96 9.26 12.34
N TYR A 183 -9.36 8.18 12.85
CA TYR A 183 -9.78 7.50 14.06
C TYR A 183 -8.86 7.93 15.21
N ASP A 184 -9.42 8.57 16.24
CA ASP A 184 -8.66 9.17 17.34
C ASP A 184 -8.36 8.21 18.51
N GLY A 185 -8.68 6.92 18.34
CA GLY A 185 -8.64 5.92 19.42
C GLY A 185 -10.00 5.68 20.09
N LYS A 186 -11.02 6.47 19.76
CA LYS A 186 -12.38 6.34 20.28
C LYS A 186 -13.42 6.43 19.18
N ALA A 187 -13.33 7.41 18.31
CA ALA A 187 -14.31 7.69 17.28
C ALA A 187 -13.66 8.12 15.96
N SER A 188 -14.35 7.82 14.85
CA SER A 188 -13.94 8.25 13.53
C SER A 188 -14.55 9.59 13.12
N SER A 189 -13.76 10.43 12.46
CA SER A 189 -14.16 11.71 11.87
C SER A 189 -13.63 11.86 10.45
N TRP A 190 -14.37 12.58 9.58
CA TRP A 190 -13.93 12.83 8.21
C TRP A 190 -12.83 13.89 8.18
N LEU A 191 -11.69 13.58 7.55
CA LEU A 191 -10.71 14.59 7.14
C LEU A 191 -11.01 15.09 5.74
N ILE A 192 -11.36 14.17 4.84
CA ILE A 192 -11.81 14.45 3.48
C ILE A 192 -13.05 13.60 3.25
N ALA A 193 -14.21 14.25 3.12
CA ALA A 193 -15.48 13.53 3.00
C ALA A 193 -15.72 12.94 1.59
N LYS A 194 -15.11 13.54 0.55
CA LYS A 194 -15.25 13.14 -0.85
C LYS A 194 -13.97 13.43 -1.62
N THR A 195 -13.42 12.41 -2.27
CA THR A 195 -12.28 12.52 -3.18
C THR A 195 -12.24 11.31 -4.13
N ARG A 196 -11.47 11.41 -5.21
CA ARG A 196 -11.33 10.32 -6.18
C ARG A 196 -10.36 9.28 -5.66
N THR A 197 -10.85 8.05 -5.52
CA THR A 197 -10.13 6.80 -5.23
C THR A 197 -8.86 6.99 -4.39
N PRO A 198 -8.96 7.51 -3.15
CA PRO A 198 -7.79 7.59 -2.27
C PRO A 198 -7.38 6.16 -1.91
N ASN A 199 -6.12 5.82 -2.15
CA ASN A 199 -5.59 4.46 -2.02
C ASN A 199 -4.52 4.50 -0.91
N GLY A 200 -3.25 4.33 -1.23
CA GLY A 200 -2.12 4.49 -0.32
C GLY A 200 -2.11 5.79 0.47
N ILE A 201 -1.68 5.71 1.73
CA ILE A 201 -1.58 6.85 2.62
C ILE A 201 -0.39 6.73 3.56
N PHE A 202 0.36 7.82 3.74
CA PHE A 202 1.51 7.82 4.63
C PHE A 202 1.64 9.12 5.41
N LEU A 203 2.00 9.03 6.69
CA LEU A 203 2.35 10.19 7.51
C LEU A 203 3.80 10.56 7.24
N HIS A 204 4.04 11.73 6.66
CA HIS A 204 5.38 12.20 6.37
C HIS A 204 6.23 12.30 7.67
N PRO A 205 7.56 12.07 7.63
CA PRO A 205 8.42 12.08 8.83
C PRO A 205 8.35 13.35 9.69
N ASP A 206 8.02 14.50 9.09
CA ASP A 206 7.81 15.77 9.82
C ASP A 206 6.53 15.80 10.67
N ARG A 207 5.68 14.78 10.55
CA ARG A 207 4.37 14.60 11.20
C ARG A 207 3.37 15.72 10.97
N LYS A 208 3.65 16.62 10.03
CA LYS A 208 2.82 17.77 9.66
C LYS A 208 2.16 17.59 8.30
N HIS A 209 2.70 16.71 7.46
CA HIS A 209 2.15 16.42 6.15
C HIS A 209 1.65 14.98 6.04
N LEU A 210 0.58 14.82 5.27
CA LEU A 210 -0.02 13.56 4.90
C LEU A 210 0.12 13.39 3.39
N VAL A 211 0.65 12.25 2.97
CA VAL A 211 0.78 11.86 1.56
C VAL A 211 -0.36 10.90 1.25
N VAL A 212 -1.13 11.18 0.20
CA VAL A 212 -2.27 10.34 -0.22
C VAL A 212 -2.17 10.10 -1.72
N SER A 213 -2.16 8.85 -2.15
CA SER A 213 -2.30 8.52 -3.56
C SER A 213 -3.78 8.55 -3.96
N HIS A 214 -4.04 9.02 -5.17
CA HIS A 214 -5.37 9.06 -5.76
C HIS A 214 -5.33 8.26 -7.06
N ALA A 215 -5.56 6.96 -6.93
CA ALA A 215 -5.33 5.97 -7.97
C ALA A 215 -5.92 6.38 -9.33
N SER A 216 -7.24 6.51 -9.41
CA SER A 216 -7.97 6.87 -10.63
C SER A 216 -7.75 8.30 -11.11
N ALA A 217 -7.21 9.18 -10.24
CA ALA A 217 -6.84 10.54 -10.59
C ALA A 217 -5.37 10.68 -11.02
N GLU A 218 -4.63 9.56 -11.05
CA GLU A 218 -3.24 9.47 -11.52
C GLU A 218 -2.30 10.48 -10.86
N ARG A 219 -2.49 10.72 -9.56
CA ARG A 219 -1.73 11.72 -8.81
C ARG A 219 -1.49 11.30 -7.36
N ILE A 220 -0.45 11.89 -6.77
CA ILE A 220 -0.25 11.92 -5.32
C ILE A 220 -0.52 13.34 -4.81
N SER A 221 -1.21 13.45 -3.69
CA SER A 221 -1.51 14.71 -3.03
C SER A 221 -0.80 14.83 -1.69
N ILE A 222 -0.32 16.03 -1.40
CA ILE A 222 0.23 16.40 -0.09
C ILE A 222 -0.78 17.29 0.63
N TYR A 223 -1.08 16.94 1.86
CA TYR A 223 -1.99 17.68 2.74
C TYR A 223 -1.28 18.10 4.02
N GLY A 224 -1.44 19.36 4.43
CA GLY A 224 -1.02 19.84 5.73
C GLY A 224 -2.04 19.47 6.80
N LEU A 225 -1.59 18.77 7.85
CA LEU A 225 -2.38 18.36 9.00
C LEU A 225 -2.56 19.55 9.95
N LYS A 226 -3.80 19.79 10.39
CA LYS A 226 -4.19 20.91 11.25
C LYS A 226 -5.06 20.43 12.41
N LYS A 227 -5.11 21.25 13.48
CA LYS A 227 -5.95 21.02 14.65
C LYS A 227 -5.76 19.60 15.25
N ASN A 228 -4.51 19.20 15.51
CA ASN A 228 -4.18 17.86 16.01
C ASN A 228 -4.82 16.74 15.19
N TYR A 229 -4.55 16.72 13.88
CA TYR A 229 -5.04 15.71 12.94
C TYR A 229 -6.56 15.70 12.69
N HIS A 230 -7.33 16.68 13.17
CA HIS A 230 -8.79 16.76 12.91
C HIS A 230 -9.19 17.51 11.64
N SER A 231 -8.23 18.08 10.92
CA SER A 231 -8.50 18.72 9.63
C SER A 231 -7.26 18.73 8.77
N VAL A 232 -7.47 18.84 7.46
CA VAL A 232 -6.39 18.93 6.47
C VAL A 232 -6.58 20.15 5.58
N SER A 233 -5.47 20.67 5.06
CA SER A 233 -5.49 21.61 3.94
C SER A 233 -4.61 21.09 2.81
N HIS A 234 -5.11 21.16 1.59
CA HIS A 234 -4.34 20.82 0.40
C HIS A 234 -3.07 21.69 0.30
N VAL A 235 -1.96 21.08 -0.12
CA VAL A 235 -0.66 21.74 -0.31
C VAL A 235 -0.20 21.61 -1.76
N LEU A 236 -0.17 20.38 -2.27
CA LEU A 236 0.41 20.06 -3.58
C LEU A 236 -0.28 18.87 -4.21
N ASP A 237 -0.44 18.90 -5.53
CA ASP A 237 -0.76 17.74 -6.36
C ASP A 237 0.41 17.42 -7.29
N ILE A 238 0.75 16.14 -7.38
CA ILE A 238 1.83 15.60 -8.19
C ILE A 238 1.18 14.69 -9.24
N PRO A 239 0.88 15.19 -10.46
CA PRO A 239 0.38 14.36 -11.55
C PRO A 239 1.46 13.40 -12.03
N LEU A 240 1.12 12.12 -12.17
CA LEU A 240 2.07 11.04 -12.50
C LEU A 240 1.68 10.26 -13.76
N LEU A 241 0.48 10.53 -14.30
CA LEU A 241 -0.02 9.90 -15.54
C LEU A 241 -0.01 8.36 -15.46
N THR A 242 -0.19 7.82 -14.27
CA THR A 242 -0.21 6.39 -13.95
C THR A 242 -1.12 6.18 -12.76
N LEU A 243 -1.82 5.05 -12.70
CA LEU A 243 -2.67 4.74 -11.56
C LEU A 243 -1.76 4.38 -10.38
N THR A 244 -1.66 5.29 -9.42
CA THR A 244 -0.85 5.13 -8.20
C THR A 244 -1.57 4.24 -7.19
N ASP A 245 -0.79 3.48 -6.42
CA ASP A 245 -1.31 2.52 -5.44
C ASP A 245 -0.72 2.89 -4.06
N ASN A 246 -0.08 1.98 -3.34
CA ASN A 246 0.48 2.25 -2.01
C ASN A 246 1.68 3.22 -2.06
N VAL A 247 1.84 4.02 -1.00
CA VAL A 247 2.91 5.01 -0.86
C VAL A 247 3.73 4.72 0.40
N PHE A 248 5.04 4.79 0.26
CA PHE A 248 6.00 4.76 1.36
C PHE A 248 6.79 6.06 1.35
N VAL A 249 7.07 6.61 2.53
CA VAL A 249 7.94 7.79 2.67
C VAL A 249 9.09 7.41 3.58
N ASP A 250 10.31 7.46 3.05
CA ASP A 250 11.50 7.19 3.84
C ASP A 250 11.82 8.33 4.81
N LYS A 251 12.79 8.11 5.70
CA LYS A 251 13.24 9.11 6.69
C LYS A 251 13.71 10.44 6.09
N ASP A 252 14.14 10.44 4.83
CA ASP A 252 14.57 11.66 4.13
C ASP A 252 13.39 12.41 3.48
N GLY A 253 12.18 11.86 3.57
CA GLY A 253 10.97 12.45 2.99
C GLY A 253 10.77 12.10 1.51
N VAL A 254 11.53 11.14 0.97
CA VAL A 254 11.36 10.69 -0.41
C VAL A 254 10.18 9.74 -0.49
N ILE A 255 9.28 10.00 -1.43
CA ILE A 255 8.09 9.18 -1.64
C ILE A 255 8.42 8.09 -2.66
N TRP A 256 8.04 6.86 -2.34
CA TRP A 256 8.11 5.69 -3.21
C TRP A 256 6.71 5.13 -3.39
N THR A 257 6.34 4.75 -4.61
CA THR A 257 5.01 4.18 -4.87
C THR A 257 5.07 3.08 -5.93
N GLY A 258 4.28 2.03 -5.73
CA GLY A 258 3.93 1.09 -6.78
C GLY A 258 2.82 1.68 -7.64
N ALA A 259 2.87 1.43 -8.94
CA ALA A 259 1.89 1.97 -9.87
C ALA A 259 1.55 1.02 -11.02
N HIS A 260 0.41 1.33 -11.64
CA HIS A 260 -0.22 0.58 -12.71
C HIS A 260 -0.23 1.42 -13.99
N PRO A 261 0.82 1.34 -14.82
CA PRO A 261 0.99 2.25 -15.95
C PRO A 261 0.03 1.99 -17.10
N VAL A 262 -0.67 0.85 -17.15
CA VAL A 262 -1.59 0.53 -18.25
C VAL A 262 -2.92 0.03 -17.69
N LEU A 263 -3.90 0.93 -17.54
CA LEU A 263 -5.14 0.64 -16.81
C LEU A 263 -5.89 -0.59 -17.33
N LYS A 264 -6.02 -0.76 -18.66
CA LYS A 264 -6.72 -1.93 -19.25
C LYS A 264 -6.08 -3.27 -18.87
N GLU A 265 -4.76 -3.31 -18.69
CA GLU A 265 -4.05 -4.53 -18.33
C GLU A 265 -4.28 -4.85 -16.86
N THR A 266 -4.18 -3.85 -15.99
CA THR A 266 -4.52 -3.94 -14.56
C THR A 266 -5.96 -4.40 -14.36
N MET A 267 -6.93 -3.75 -15.01
CA MET A 267 -8.34 -4.13 -14.89
C MET A 267 -8.58 -5.58 -15.31
N ARG A 268 -7.97 -6.03 -16.41
CA ARG A 268 -8.08 -7.43 -16.84
C ARG A 268 -7.39 -8.38 -15.85
N HIS A 269 -6.22 -8.01 -15.34
CA HIS A 269 -5.46 -8.82 -14.39
C HIS A 269 -6.22 -9.06 -13.08
N LEU A 270 -6.82 -8.01 -12.53
CA LEU A 270 -7.54 -8.10 -11.26
C LEU A 270 -8.83 -8.92 -11.34
N THR A 271 -9.35 -9.20 -12.55
CA THR A 271 -10.50 -10.12 -12.72
C THR A 271 -10.15 -11.59 -12.50
N ASP A 272 -8.89 -11.97 -12.67
CA ASP A 272 -8.41 -13.35 -12.53
C ASP A 272 -6.91 -13.36 -12.21
N CYS A 273 -6.62 -13.05 -10.95
CA CYS A 273 -5.27 -13.01 -10.40
C CYS A 273 -4.57 -14.37 -10.42
N GLU A 274 -5.29 -15.47 -10.53
CA GLU A 274 -4.71 -16.81 -10.51
C GLU A 274 -4.27 -17.28 -11.91
N ASN A 275 -4.85 -16.71 -12.97
CA ASN A 275 -4.47 -17.03 -14.35
C ASN A 275 -3.14 -16.38 -14.75
N LEU A 276 -2.05 -17.17 -14.73
CA LEU A 276 -0.67 -16.74 -15.03
C LEU A 276 -0.47 -16.16 -16.45
N LYS A 277 -1.45 -16.27 -17.34
CA LYS A 277 -1.38 -15.72 -18.70
C LYS A 277 -1.87 -14.28 -18.77
N ILE A 278 -2.55 -13.81 -17.74
CA ILE A 278 -3.05 -12.44 -17.64
C ILE A 278 -2.11 -11.67 -16.73
N ASN A 279 -1.27 -10.82 -17.32
CA ASN A 279 -0.35 -9.95 -16.60
C ASN A 279 -0.82 -8.49 -16.67
N ALA A 280 -0.38 -7.72 -15.69
CA ALA A 280 -0.45 -6.27 -15.66
C ALA A 280 0.96 -5.69 -15.60
N SER A 281 1.21 -4.64 -16.38
CA SER A 281 2.46 -3.89 -16.27
C SER A 281 2.66 -3.35 -14.84
N SER A 282 3.92 -3.24 -14.43
CA SER A 282 4.35 -2.72 -13.13
C SER A 282 5.27 -1.52 -13.31
N GLN A 283 5.22 -0.60 -12.35
CA GLN A 283 6.03 0.61 -12.32
C GLN A 283 6.32 0.98 -10.86
N VAL A 284 7.53 1.45 -10.59
CA VAL A 284 7.88 2.11 -9.33
C VAL A 284 8.30 3.52 -9.63
N LEU A 285 7.70 4.48 -8.92
CA LEU A 285 8.09 5.89 -8.99
C LEU A 285 8.74 6.31 -7.68
N ARG A 286 9.78 7.14 -7.82
CA ARG A 286 10.46 7.81 -6.71
C ARG A 286 10.30 9.31 -6.89
N ILE A 287 9.84 9.99 -5.83
CA ILE A 287 9.47 11.40 -5.88
C ILE A 287 10.19 12.14 -4.75
N THR A 288 11.01 13.11 -5.11
CA THR A 288 11.72 14.01 -4.20
C THR A 288 11.02 15.36 -4.17
N LEU A 289 10.76 15.89 -2.97
CA LEU A 289 10.10 17.18 -2.75
C LEU A 289 11.12 18.25 -2.36
N SER A 290 10.89 19.50 -2.78
CA SER A 290 11.59 20.64 -2.18
C SER A 290 11.16 20.81 -0.72
N LYS A 291 12.05 21.36 0.12
CA LYS A 291 11.78 21.59 1.54
C LYS A 291 10.52 22.44 1.81
N ASP A 292 10.15 23.30 0.86
CA ASP A 292 8.96 24.16 0.95
C ASP A 292 7.73 23.56 0.24
N PHE A 293 7.80 22.32 -0.24
CA PHE A 293 6.73 21.59 -0.90
C PHE A 293 6.15 22.29 -2.15
N LYS A 294 6.97 23.07 -2.87
CA LYS A 294 6.56 23.81 -4.07
C LYS A 294 7.03 23.20 -5.38
N SER A 295 8.09 22.41 -5.35
CA SER A 295 8.60 21.70 -6.52
C SER A 295 8.91 20.26 -6.16
N TYR A 296 8.92 19.41 -7.18
CA TYR A 296 9.21 18.00 -7.05
C TYR A 296 9.95 17.49 -8.28
N GLU A 297 10.66 16.40 -8.09
CA GLU A 297 11.30 15.62 -9.15
C GLU A 297 10.75 14.20 -9.09
N VAL A 298 10.45 13.63 -10.25
CA VAL A 298 9.95 12.26 -10.39
C VAL A 298 10.96 11.45 -11.19
N THR A 299 11.30 10.28 -10.68
CA THR A 299 12.15 9.28 -11.33
C THR A 299 11.40 7.96 -11.40
N GLU A 300 11.73 7.13 -12.39
CA GLU A 300 11.16 5.79 -12.59
C GLU A 300 12.29 4.77 -12.48
N PRO A 301 12.57 4.23 -11.28
CA PRO A 301 13.64 3.25 -11.11
C PRO A 301 13.34 1.87 -11.69
N PHE A 302 12.06 1.49 -11.78
CA PHE A 302 11.65 0.16 -12.20
C PHE A 302 10.37 0.22 -13.05
N THR A 303 10.39 -0.50 -14.16
CA THR A 303 9.21 -0.79 -14.97
C THR A 303 9.33 -2.18 -15.58
N ASP A 304 8.23 -2.93 -15.61
CA ASP A 304 8.16 -4.30 -16.16
C ASP A 304 6.81 -4.53 -16.85
N ASP A 305 6.80 -5.25 -17.96
CA ASP A 305 5.59 -5.60 -18.73
C ASP A 305 4.67 -6.63 -18.05
N GLY A 306 4.97 -7.00 -16.80
CA GLY A 306 4.17 -7.93 -16.03
C GLY A 306 4.66 -9.37 -16.07
N ARG A 307 5.59 -9.73 -16.96
CA ARG A 307 6.10 -11.12 -17.04
C ARG A 307 6.98 -11.50 -15.86
N PHE A 308 7.65 -10.53 -15.24
CA PHE A 308 8.48 -10.77 -14.06
C PHE A 308 7.85 -10.23 -12.78
N ALA A 309 7.22 -9.05 -12.82
CA ALA A 309 6.46 -8.50 -11.71
C ALA A 309 5.14 -7.97 -12.25
N SER A 310 4.00 -8.58 -11.87
CA SER A 310 2.70 -8.23 -12.43
C SER A 310 1.85 -7.42 -11.46
N GLY A 311 1.51 -6.19 -11.84
CA GLY A 311 0.65 -5.27 -11.08
C GLY A 311 1.26 -4.83 -9.75
N SER A 312 2.38 -4.11 -9.81
CA SER A 312 3.04 -3.55 -8.63
C SER A 312 2.13 -2.60 -7.86
N SER A 313 2.07 -2.77 -6.54
CA SER A 313 1.20 -2.01 -5.63
C SER A 313 1.98 -1.23 -4.57
N ALA A 314 3.12 -1.76 -4.10
CA ALA A 314 3.93 -1.11 -3.07
C ALA A 314 5.39 -1.09 -3.46
N ALA A 315 6.14 -0.11 -2.94
CA ALA A 315 7.57 -0.01 -3.10
C ALA A 315 8.19 0.58 -1.84
N VAL A 316 9.06 -0.19 -1.16
CA VAL A 316 9.80 0.28 0.02
C VAL A 316 11.30 0.12 -0.20
N THR A 317 12.08 1.04 0.34
CA THR A 317 13.54 1.02 0.22
C THR A 317 14.19 0.86 1.59
N PHE A 318 15.28 0.09 1.61
CA PHE A 318 16.13 -0.03 2.79
C PHE A 318 17.58 -0.11 2.34
N LYS A 319 18.37 0.93 2.66
CA LYS A 319 19.74 1.08 2.17
C LYS A 319 19.76 1.01 0.64
N ASN A 320 20.55 0.11 0.07
CA ASN A 320 20.70 -0.10 -1.37
C ASN A 320 19.77 -1.20 -1.93
N GLN A 321 18.64 -1.45 -1.25
CA GLN A 321 17.67 -2.48 -1.62
C GLN A 321 16.29 -1.85 -1.82
N LEU A 322 15.56 -2.35 -2.80
CA LEU A 322 14.18 -1.99 -3.14
C LEU A 322 13.34 -3.27 -3.08
N LEU A 323 12.26 -3.24 -2.32
CA LEU A 323 11.27 -4.31 -2.23
C LEU A 323 9.97 -3.83 -2.87
N ILE A 324 9.48 -4.57 -3.87
CA ILE A 324 8.33 -4.22 -4.70
C ILE A 324 7.23 -5.25 -4.46
N GLY A 325 6.11 -4.79 -3.91
CA GLY A 325 4.89 -5.55 -3.72
C GLY A 325 4.01 -5.56 -4.96
N THR A 326 3.11 -6.52 -5.05
CA THR A 326 2.10 -6.62 -6.11
C THR A 326 0.74 -6.97 -5.52
N VAL A 327 -0.35 -6.50 -6.13
CA VAL A 327 -1.71 -6.68 -5.58
C VAL A 327 -2.03 -8.15 -5.28
N CYS A 328 -1.71 -9.05 -6.22
CA CYS A 328 -2.11 -10.45 -6.10
C CYS A 328 -1.08 -11.47 -6.58
N ARG A 329 0.18 -11.05 -6.82
CA ARG A 329 1.25 -11.85 -7.40
C ARG A 329 2.49 -11.95 -6.51
N GLN A 330 3.68 -11.78 -7.08
CA GLN A 330 4.97 -12.00 -6.45
C GLN A 330 5.42 -10.78 -5.66
N LEU A 331 6.29 -11.03 -4.68
CA LEU A 331 7.13 -10.00 -4.07
C LEU A 331 8.48 -9.99 -4.79
N VAL A 332 9.05 -8.81 -5.05
CA VAL A 332 10.31 -8.67 -5.79
C VAL A 332 11.32 -7.89 -4.98
N HIS A 333 12.55 -8.39 -4.90
CA HIS A 333 13.69 -7.68 -4.35
C HIS A 333 14.59 -7.22 -5.50
N CYS A 334 15.04 -5.97 -5.45
CA CYS A 334 16.03 -5.39 -6.34
C CYS A 334 17.16 -4.72 -5.54
N TYR A 335 18.36 -4.71 -6.12
CA TYR A 335 19.40 -3.78 -5.70
C TYR A 335 19.24 -2.44 -6.42
N ILE A 336 19.55 -1.36 -5.72
CA ILE A 336 19.53 0.01 -6.23
C ILE A 336 20.85 0.72 -5.90
N SER A 337 21.25 1.67 -6.73
CA SER A 337 22.33 2.63 -6.47
C SER A 337 21.85 4.06 -6.71
N PRO A 338 22.53 5.09 -6.20
CA PRO A 338 22.18 6.49 -6.46
C PRO A 338 22.00 6.80 -7.96
N GLU A 339 22.88 6.26 -8.80
CA GLU A 339 22.87 6.48 -10.26
C GLU A 339 21.66 5.84 -10.95
N THR A 340 21.06 4.83 -10.32
CA THR A 340 19.91 4.09 -10.88
C THR A 340 18.56 4.63 -10.43
N VAL A 341 18.54 5.51 -9.41
CA VAL A 341 17.30 6.03 -8.81
C VAL A 341 17.19 7.54 -8.81
N ALA A 342 18.29 8.28 -8.99
CA ALA A 342 18.28 9.74 -9.10
C ALA A 342 18.45 10.17 -10.56
N THR A 343 17.94 11.36 -10.93
CA THR A 343 18.44 12.01 -12.14
C THR A 343 19.85 12.57 -11.87
N SER A 344 20.76 12.35 -12.82
CA SER A 344 22.15 12.84 -12.76
C SER A 344 22.24 14.35 -12.86
#